data_AF-A0A941SHF3-F1
#
_entry.id   AF-A0A941SHF3-F1
#
_cell.length_a   1.000
_cell.length_b   1.000
_cell.length_c   1.000
_cell.angle_alpha   90.00
_cell.angle_beta   90.00
_cell.angle_gamma   90.00
#
_symmetry.space_group_name_H-M   'P 1'
#
loop_
_entity.id
_entity.type
_entity.pdbx_description
1 polymer ?
#
loop_
_entity_poly.entity_id
_entity_poly.type
_entity_poly.pdbx_seq_one_letter_code
_entity_poly.pdbx_strand_id
1 'polypeptide(L)'
;MPLSAATLVTPAGEPLPDPVATSSEAMGWMRGFPPPPDRRIRFDGPGYNAFPRSRWAFSHLRELVPTANVWRGPGAAAPLAPAASPIDLSTVRCKAMGTGEPLDFAQMLLHTYADGIIVLHRGQVVHEAYRGELRPERPHICFSVTKSFVGTLAAVLAVEGDLDPAARVPHYLPEMAGTAYGDATLREVMDMTIGV
;
A
#
# COMPACT_ATOMS: atom_id res chain seq x y z
N MET A 1 17.39 19.92 32.04
CA MET A 1 17.86 18.55 31.75
C MET A 1 17.44 18.27 30.31
N PRO A 2 18.34 18.21 29.32
CA PRO A 2 17.94 18.04 27.94
C PRO A 2 17.48 16.59 27.73
N LEU A 3 16.33 16.43 27.08
CA LEU A 3 15.83 15.15 26.59
C LEU A 3 16.81 14.64 25.51
N SER A 4 17.54 13.57 25.85
CA SER A 4 18.35 12.83 24.90
C SER A 4 17.41 12.21 23.87
N ALA A 5 17.61 12.56 22.59
CA ALA A 5 16.99 11.84 21.49
C ALA A 5 17.50 10.40 21.52
N ALA A 6 16.66 9.48 21.99
CA ALA A 6 16.94 8.07 21.87
C ALA A 6 16.92 7.73 20.38
N THR A 7 18.12 7.62 19.80
CA THR A 7 18.31 6.95 18.52
C THR A 7 17.70 5.56 18.67
N LEU A 8 16.58 5.32 17.99
CA LEU A 8 16.06 3.97 17.78
C LEU A 8 17.09 3.25 16.89
N VAL A 9 18.11 2.70 17.51
CA VAL A 9 18.94 1.66 16.91
C VAL A 9 18.03 0.44 16.86
N THR A 10 17.41 0.21 15.70
CA THR A 10 16.80 -1.09 15.39
C THR A 10 17.89 -2.13 15.65
N PRO A 11 17.69 -3.11 16.54
CA PRO A 11 18.66 -4.20 16.66
C PRO A 11 18.81 -4.82 15.26
N ALA A 12 20.03 -5.21 14.89
CA ALA A 12 20.26 -5.96 13.66
C ALA A 12 19.42 -7.25 13.73
N GLY A 13 18.19 -7.15 13.24
CA GLY A 13 17.17 -8.17 13.35
C GLY A 13 17.56 -9.37 12.51
N GLU A 14 17.00 -10.53 12.86
CA GLU A 14 17.12 -11.73 12.05
C GLU A 14 16.91 -11.42 10.56
N PRO A 15 17.69 -12.05 9.67
CA PRO A 15 17.56 -11.82 8.24
C PRO A 15 16.11 -12.08 7.82
N LEU A 16 15.57 -11.17 7.01
CA LEU A 16 14.22 -11.33 6.48
C LEU A 16 14.11 -12.67 5.71
N PRO A 17 12.95 -13.35 5.79
CA PRO A 17 12.75 -14.61 5.08
C PRO A 17 13.02 -14.51 3.58
N ASP A 18 13.60 -15.54 2.98
CA ASP A 18 13.93 -15.51 1.55
C ASP A 18 12.68 -15.21 0.67
N PRO A 19 12.73 -14.18 -0.20
CA PRO A 19 11.59 -13.80 -1.03
C PRO A 19 11.13 -14.85 -2.03
N VAL A 20 11.99 -15.77 -2.47
CA VAL A 20 11.61 -16.82 -3.43
C VAL A 20 10.94 -17.98 -2.69
N ALA A 21 11.55 -18.45 -1.60
CA ALA A 21 11.05 -19.53 -0.77
C ALA A 21 9.71 -19.19 -0.10
N THR A 22 9.46 -17.91 0.19
CA THR A 22 8.20 -17.45 0.77
C THR A 22 7.14 -17.05 -0.24
N SER A 23 7.42 -17.13 -1.55
CA SER A 23 6.44 -16.81 -2.59
C SER A 23 5.18 -17.67 -2.50
N SER A 24 4.05 -17.14 -2.98
CA SER A 24 2.78 -17.88 -2.98
C SER A 24 2.87 -19.22 -3.73
N GLU A 25 3.69 -19.27 -4.78
CA GLU A 25 3.98 -20.49 -5.52
C GLU A 25 4.81 -21.49 -4.70
N ALA A 26 5.95 -21.07 -4.14
CA ALA A 26 6.80 -21.95 -3.33
C ALA A 26 6.07 -22.47 -2.08
N MET A 27 5.23 -21.62 -1.48
CA MET A 27 4.39 -21.98 -0.33
C MET A 27 3.13 -22.75 -0.72
N GLY A 28 2.81 -22.90 -2.02
CA GLY A 28 1.62 -23.62 -2.49
C GLY A 28 0.30 -23.01 -2.01
N TRP A 29 0.25 -21.71 -1.71
CA TRP A 29 -0.96 -21.06 -1.21
C TRP A 29 -2.07 -21.10 -2.26
N MET A 30 -3.26 -21.56 -1.85
CA MET A 30 -4.46 -21.59 -2.69
C MET A 30 -4.27 -22.34 -4.02
N ARG A 31 -3.35 -23.32 -4.08
CA ARG A 31 -3.12 -24.18 -5.26
C ARG A 31 -3.91 -25.49 -5.15
N GLY A 32 -4.43 -25.97 -6.29
CA GLY A 32 -5.25 -27.19 -6.40
C GLY A 32 -6.75 -26.95 -6.23
N PHE A 33 -7.57 -28.00 -6.41
CA PHE A 33 -9.02 -27.92 -6.26
C PHE A 33 -9.61 -29.15 -5.53
N PRO A 34 -10.10 -28.99 -4.28
CA PRO A 34 -9.88 -27.81 -3.43
C PRO A 34 -8.41 -27.73 -2.99
N PRO A 35 -7.87 -26.54 -2.66
CA PRO A 35 -6.54 -26.46 -2.07
C PRO A 35 -6.40 -27.34 -0.81
N PRO A 36 -5.22 -27.86 -0.46
CA PRO A 36 -5.02 -28.60 0.79
C PRO A 36 -5.42 -27.77 2.03
N PRO A 37 -6.01 -28.36 3.09
CA PRO A 37 -6.47 -27.61 4.26
C PRO A 37 -5.43 -26.69 4.90
N ASP A 38 -4.17 -27.13 4.97
CA ASP A 38 -3.03 -26.37 5.50
C ASP A 38 -2.55 -25.25 4.56
N ARG A 39 -3.00 -25.25 3.30
CA ARG A 39 -2.67 -24.28 2.25
C ARG A 39 -3.82 -23.37 1.86
N ARG A 40 -4.96 -23.45 2.55
CA ARG A 40 -6.10 -22.56 2.38
C ARG A 40 -5.91 -21.28 3.17
N ILE A 41 -6.13 -20.15 2.51
CA ILE A 41 -6.24 -18.83 3.13
C ILE A 41 -7.73 -18.50 3.20
N ARG A 42 -8.22 -18.22 4.40
CA ARG A 42 -9.62 -17.88 4.69
C ARG A 42 -9.65 -16.63 5.56
N PHE A 43 -10.67 -15.80 5.42
CA PHE A 43 -10.84 -14.60 6.24
C PHE A 43 -10.90 -14.88 7.74
N ASP A 44 -11.57 -15.96 8.13
CA ASP A 44 -11.67 -16.42 9.52
C ASP A 44 -10.51 -17.36 9.93
N GLY A 45 -9.54 -17.56 9.03
CA GLY A 45 -8.36 -18.36 9.28
C GLY A 45 -7.28 -17.60 10.05
N PRO A 46 -6.33 -18.32 10.67
CA PRO A 46 -5.26 -17.71 11.45
C PRO A 46 -4.35 -16.84 10.56
N GLY A 47 -4.29 -15.54 10.87
CA GLY A 47 -3.38 -14.60 10.23
C GLY A 47 -3.46 -14.63 8.71
N TYR A 48 -4.66 -14.58 8.12
CA TYR A 48 -4.85 -14.67 6.67
C TYR A 48 -4.07 -13.59 5.90
N ASN A 49 -3.87 -12.43 6.52
CA ASN A 49 -3.12 -11.28 6.03
C ASN A 49 -1.72 -11.15 6.65
N ALA A 50 -1.31 -12.09 7.49
CA ALA A 50 0.02 -12.12 8.07
C ALA A 50 1.02 -12.74 7.08
N PHE A 51 2.28 -12.33 7.15
CA PHE A 51 3.33 -12.94 6.35
C PHE A 51 3.50 -14.43 6.73
N PRO A 52 3.71 -15.35 5.77
CA PRO A 52 3.81 -15.16 4.32
C PRO A 52 2.47 -15.30 3.55
N ARG A 53 1.32 -15.44 4.23
CA ARG A 53 0.01 -15.53 3.55
C ARG A 53 -0.39 -14.22 2.86
N SER A 54 0.08 -13.09 3.40
CA SER A 54 -0.06 -11.76 2.79
C SER A 54 0.32 -11.72 1.31
N ARG A 55 1.33 -12.50 0.91
CA ARG A 55 1.83 -12.60 -0.48
C ARG A 55 0.79 -13.10 -1.48
N TRP A 56 -0.22 -13.81 -1.01
CA TRP A 56 -1.40 -14.15 -1.80
C TRP A 56 -2.56 -13.22 -1.47
N ALA A 57 -2.84 -13.03 -0.18
CA ALA A 57 -4.04 -12.33 0.29
C ALA A 57 -4.13 -10.88 -0.23
N PHE A 58 -3.03 -10.16 -0.35
CA PHE A 58 -3.01 -8.75 -0.75
C PHE A 58 -3.42 -8.50 -2.21
N SER A 59 -3.30 -9.51 -3.07
CA SER A 59 -3.81 -9.49 -4.45
C SER A 59 -5.21 -10.10 -4.58
N HIS A 60 -5.76 -10.69 -3.52
CA HIS A 60 -7.00 -11.47 -3.54
C HIS A 60 -7.98 -11.07 -2.43
N LEU A 61 -7.85 -9.86 -1.86
CA LEU A 61 -8.72 -9.45 -0.74
C LEU A 61 -10.21 -9.52 -1.06
N ARG A 62 -10.60 -9.29 -2.32
CA ARG A 62 -12.01 -9.38 -2.76
C ARG A 62 -12.59 -10.79 -2.62
N GLU A 63 -11.75 -11.82 -2.51
CA GLU A 63 -12.15 -13.21 -2.26
C GLU A 63 -12.24 -13.54 -0.76
N LEU A 64 -11.71 -12.66 0.09
CA LEU A 64 -11.62 -12.87 1.54
C LEU A 64 -12.64 -12.02 2.30
N VAL A 65 -12.80 -10.75 1.93
CA VAL A 65 -13.65 -9.80 2.65
C VAL A 65 -14.71 -9.20 1.73
N PRO A 66 -15.87 -8.77 2.29
CA PRO A 66 -16.81 -7.94 1.56
C PRO A 66 -16.13 -6.69 1.01
N THR A 67 -16.39 -6.38 -0.26
CA THR A 67 -15.83 -5.19 -0.91
C THR A 67 -16.91 -4.46 -1.71
N ALA A 68 -16.76 -3.14 -1.82
CA ALA A 68 -17.52 -2.32 -2.74
C ALA A 68 -16.64 -1.99 -3.95
N ASN A 69 -17.23 -2.04 -5.15
CA ASN A 69 -16.51 -1.69 -6.36
C ASN A 69 -16.53 -0.16 -6.58
N VAL A 70 -15.35 0.45 -6.66
CA VAL A 70 -15.20 1.82 -7.18
C VAL A 70 -15.11 1.73 -8.69
N TRP A 71 -16.22 2.03 -9.37
CA TRP A 71 -16.32 1.86 -10.82
C TRP A 71 -15.63 2.99 -11.57
N ARG A 72 -14.81 2.64 -12.57
CA ARG A 72 -14.08 3.61 -13.41
C ARG A 72 -14.94 4.38 -14.42
N GLY A 73 -16.24 4.06 -14.52
CA GLY A 73 -17.14 4.58 -15.55
C GLY A 73 -17.20 3.73 -16.83
N PRO A 74 -18.06 4.12 -17.80
CA PRO A 74 -18.32 3.34 -19.02
C PRO A 74 -17.29 3.59 -20.12
N GLY A 75 -16.45 4.61 -19.98
CA GLY A 75 -15.44 4.99 -20.98
C GLY A 75 -14.28 4.00 -21.10
N ALA A 76 -13.55 4.12 -22.21
CA ALA A 76 -12.26 3.47 -22.38
C ALA A 76 -11.25 4.03 -21.37
N ALA A 77 -10.36 3.17 -20.87
CA ALA A 77 -9.22 3.63 -20.07
C ALA A 77 -8.30 4.48 -20.96
N ALA A 78 -7.76 5.57 -20.42
CA ALA A 78 -6.71 6.33 -21.09
C ALA A 78 -5.40 5.51 -21.03
N PRO A 79 -4.80 5.15 -22.18
CA PRO A 79 -3.56 4.38 -22.17
C PRO A 79 -2.40 5.23 -21.66
N LEU A 80 -1.52 4.63 -20.86
CA LEU A 80 -0.22 5.21 -20.52
C LEU A 80 0.76 4.85 -21.63
N ALA A 81 1.28 5.85 -22.34
CA ALA A 81 2.18 5.62 -23.47
C ALA A 81 3.55 5.09 -22.97
N PRO A 82 4.12 4.05 -23.59
CA PRO A 82 5.50 3.67 -23.30
C PRO A 82 6.47 4.77 -23.75
N ALA A 83 7.56 4.93 -23.02
CA ALA A 83 8.64 5.81 -23.43
C ALA A 83 9.32 5.27 -24.70
N ALA A 84 9.62 6.15 -25.66
CA ALA A 84 10.29 5.76 -26.90
C ALA A 84 11.70 5.18 -26.66
N SER A 85 12.36 5.65 -25.60
CA SER A 85 13.63 5.13 -25.12
C SER A 85 13.46 4.62 -23.69
N PRO A 86 13.31 3.30 -23.49
CA PRO A 86 13.23 2.71 -22.16
C PRO A 86 14.48 3.05 -21.34
N ILE A 87 14.29 3.33 -20.05
CA ILE A 87 15.41 3.54 -19.14
C ILE A 87 15.93 2.17 -18.70
N ASP A 88 17.23 1.92 -18.89
CA ASP A 88 17.86 0.72 -18.35
C ASP A 88 18.02 0.82 -16.83
N LEU A 89 17.03 0.30 -16.11
CA LEU A 89 17.04 0.27 -14.65
C LEU A 89 18.09 -0.68 -14.07
N SER A 90 18.74 -1.53 -14.87
CA SER A 90 19.87 -2.35 -14.40
C SER A 90 21.08 -1.50 -14.01
N THR A 91 21.10 -0.22 -14.39
CA THR A 91 22.13 0.77 -14.00
C THR A 91 21.81 1.47 -12.67
N VAL A 92 20.56 1.39 -12.21
CA VAL A 92 20.14 2.03 -10.95
C VAL A 92 20.72 1.24 -9.77
N ARG A 93 21.36 1.96 -8.86
CA ARG A 93 21.94 1.43 -7.62
C ARG A 93 21.27 2.10 -6.44
N CYS A 94 20.99 1.33 -5.41
CA CYS A 94 20.49 1.82 -4.14
C CYS A 94 21.26 1.16 -2.99
N LYS A 95 20.97 1.60 -1.76
CA LYS A 95 21.51 1.00 -0.55
C LYS A 95 20.35 0.55 0.33
N ALA A 96 20.46 -0.65 0.89
CA ALA A 96 19.52 -1.12 1.89
C ALA A 96 19.50 -0.14 3.08
N MET A 97 18.30 0.26 3.52
CA MET A 97 18.16 1.07 4.72
C MET A 97 18.63 0.28 5.94
N GLY A 98 19.38 0.92 6.84
CA GLY A 98 19.93 0.30 8.04
C GLY A 98 21.29 -0.37 7.84
N THR A 99 21.44 -1.28 6.86
CA THR A 99 22.72 -2.00 6.64
C THR A 99 23.66 -1.28 5.68
N GLY A 100 23.13 -0.45 4.77
CA GLY A 100 23.93 0.23 3.75
C GLY A 100 24.42 -0.67 2.62
N GLU A 101 24.01 -1.95 2.60
CA GLU A 101 24.37 -2.93 1.57
C GLU A 101 23.99 -2.41 0.18
N PRO A 102 24.91 -2.44 -0.80
CA PRO A 102 24.59 -2.02 -2.16
C PRO A 102 23.66 -3.02 -2.83
N LEU A 103 22.56 -2.53 -3.40
CA LEU A 103 21.60 -3.31 -4.17
C LEU A 103 21.42 -2.70 -5.55
N ASP A 104 21.31 -3.54 -6.58
CA ASP A 104 20.72 -3.10 -7.84
C ASP A 104 19.18 -3.02 -7.73
N PHE A 105 18.54 -2.46 -8.76
CA PHE A 105 17.10 -2.28 -8.78
C PHE A 105 16.31 -3.61 -8.69
N ALA A 106 16.82 -4.68 -9.30
CA ALA A 106 16.14 -5.97 -9.28
C ALA A 106 16.22 -6.63 -7.89
N GLN A 107 17.39 -6.56 -7.25
CA GLN A 107 17.60 -7.01 -5.86
C GLN A 107 16.72 -6.21 -4.89
N MET A 108 16.64 -4.89 -5.05
CA MET A 108 15.77 -4.04 -4.25
C MET A 108 14.30 -4.51 -4.33
N LEU A 109 13.77 -4.73 -5.52
CA LEU A 109 12.39 -5.23 -5.70
C LEU A 109 12.18 -6.59 -5.05
N LEU A 110 13.17 -7.49 -5.16
CA LEU A 110 13.09 -8.81 -4.57
C LEU A 110 13.10 -8.73 -3.02
N HIS A 111 14.04 -7.99 -2.44
CA HIS A 111 14.23 -7.87 -0.99
C HIS A 111 13.11 -7.09 -0.30
N THR A 112 12.38 -6.26 -1.05
CA THR A 112 11.20 -5.54 -0.53
C THR A 112 9.89 -6.30 -0.75
N TYR A 113 9.95 -7.54 -1.27
CA TYR A 113 8.79 -8.34 -1.63
C TYR A 113 7.82 -7.62 -2.58
N ALA A 114 8.34 -6.76 -3.47
CA ALA A 114 7.51 -5.96 -4.36
C ALA A 114 6.70 -6.83 -5.34
N ASP A 115 5.37 -6.74 -5.26
CA ASP A 115 4.47 -7.46 -6.15
C ASP A 115 4.23 -6.69 -7.47
N GLY A 116 4.30 -5.36 -7.45
CA GLY A 116 4.13 -4.53 -8.64
C GLY A 116 4.86 -3.20 -8.54
N ILE A 117 5.39 -2.75 -9.68
CA ILE A 117 5.99 -1.42 -9.82
C ILE A 117 5.72 -0.85 -11.20
N ILE A 118 5.44 0.45 -11.25
CA ILE A 118 5.42 1.24 -12.47
C ILE A 118 6.23 2.52 -12.23
N VAL A 119 7.05 2.88 -13.21
CA VAL A 119 7.84 4.11 -13.19
C VAL A 119 7.42 4.96 -14.39
N LEU A 120 6.99 6.18 -14.08
CA LEU A 120 6.56 7.18 -15.05
C LEU A 120 7.61 8.29 -15.11
N HIS A 121 8.05 8.65 -16.31
CA HIS A 121 8.88 9.83 -16.53
C HIS A 121 8.22 10.71 -17.59
N ARG A 122 7.87 11.95 -17.21
CA ARG A 122 7.16 12.91 -18.08
C ARG A 122 5.87 12.33 -18.69
N GLY A 123 5.11 11.58 -17.89
CA GLY A 123 3.84 10.97 -18.31
C GLY A 123 3.97 9.71 -19.16
N GLN A 124 5.19 9.21 -19.42
CA GLN A 124 5.43 7.98 -20.18
C GLN A 124 5.94 6.86 -19.28
N VAL A 125 5.51 5.63 -19.56
CA VAL A 125 5.96 4.43 -18.84
C VAL A 125 7.39 4.10 -19.28
N VAL A 126 8.34 4.19 -18.36
CA VAL A 126 9.75 3.82 -18.61
C VAL A 126 10.07 2.42 -18.08
N HIS A 127 9.29 1.93 -17.12
CA HIS A 127 9.39 0.58 -16.57
C HIS A 127 8.08 0.17 -15.92
N GLU A 128 7.74 -1.11 -16.05
CA GLU A 128 6.59 -1.72 -15.42
C GLU A 128 6.89 -3.20 -15.19
N ALA A 129 6.62 -3.71 -13.99
CA ALA A 129 6.85 -5.11 -13.66
C ALA A 129 5.84 -5.59 -12.61
N TYR A 130 5.42 -6.84 -12.77
CA TYR A 130 4.49 -7.54 -11.88
C TYR A 130 5.08 -8.89 -11.47
N ARG A 131 4.89 -9.28 -10.21
CA ARG A 131 5.47 -10.47 -9.59
C ARG A 131 4.44 -11.17 -8.72
N GLY A 132 4.75 -12.42 -8.36
CA GLY A 132 3.91 -13.23 -7.49
C GLY A 132 2.49 -13.37 -8.03
N GLU A 133 1.53 -12.97 -7.22
CA GLU A 133 0.10 -13.07 -7.53
C GLU A 133 -0.47 -11.87 -8.28
N LEU A 134 0.28 -10.78 -8.44
CA LEU A 134 -0.22 -9.57 -9.08
C LEU A 134 -0.17 -9.70 -10.62
N ARG A 135 -1.17 -9.12 -11.28
CA ARG A 135 -1.29 -9.02 -12.74
C ARG A 135 -1.74 -7.58 -13.09
N PRO A 136 -1.49 -7.09 -14.32
CA PRO A 136 -1.87 -5.71 -14.70
C PRO A 136 -3.34 -5.36 -14.42
N GLU A 137 -4.25 -6.32 -14.58
CA GLU A 137 -5.68 -6.16 -14.40
C GLU A 137 -6.18 -6.47 -12.98
N ARG A 138 -5.32 -7.01 -12.12
CA ARG A 138 -5.69 -7.47 -10.78
C ARG A 138 -5.45 -6.37 -9.74
N PRO A 139 -6.47 -5.98 -8.95
CA PRO A 139 -6.27 -5.05 -7.85
C PRO A 139 -5.34 -5.61 -6.77
N HIS A 140 -4.47 -4.75 -6.24
CA HIS A 140 -3.68 -4.98 -5.03
C HIS A 140 -4.21 -4.10 -3.90
N ILE A 141 -4.14 -4.55 -2.65
CA ILE A 141 -4.41 -3.65 -1.50
C ILE A 141 -3.47 -2.44 -1.52
N CYS A 142 -4.01 -1.25 -1.25
CA CYS A 142 -3.25 0.00 -1.22
C CYS A 142 -2.95 0.51 0.20
N PHE A 143 -3.48 -0.13 1.24
CA PHE A 143 -3.32 0.29 2.64
C PHE A 143 -3.54 1.81 2.82
N SER A 144 -2.64 2.48 3.53
CA SER A 144 -2.74 3.90 3.81
C SER A 144 -2.58 4.81 2.59
N VAL A 145 -2.18 4.31 1.41
CA VAL A 145 -2.24 5.11 0.18
C VAL A 145 -3.68 5.56 -0.11
N THR A 146 -4.68 4.79 0.33
CA THR A 146 -6.10 5.16 0.24
C THR A 146 -6.41 6.50 0.91
N LYS A 147 -5.67 6.91 1.94
CA LYS A 147 -5.87 8.21 2.62
C LYS A 147 -5.66 9.39 1.69
N SER A 148 -4.70 9.30 0.76
CA SER A 148 -4.44 10.36 -0.21
C SER A 148 -5.64 10.62 -1.13
N PHE A 149 -6.37 9.58 -1.54
CA PHE A 149 -7.59 9.76 -2.34
C PHE A 149 -8.66 10.53 -1.57
N VAL A 150 -8.92 10.14 -0.32
CA VAL A 150 -9.89 10.84 0.54
C VAL A 150 -9.44 12.28 0.80
N GLY A 151 -8.15 12.50 1.06
CA GLY A 151 -7.62 13.85 1.28
C GLY A 151 -7.67 14.74 0.06
N THR A 152 -7.44 14.20 -1.14
CA THR A 152 -7.65 14.95 -2.39
C THR A 152 -9.11 15.35 -2.57
N LEU A 153 -10.06 14.44 -2.32
CA LEU A 153 -11.48 14.77 -2.40
C LEU A 153 -11.88 15.84 -1.37
N ALA A 154 -11.40 15.72 -0.13
CA ALA A 154 -11.66 16.72 0.90
C ALA A 154 -11.09 18.11 0.51
N ALA A 155 -9.90 18.15 -0.10
CA ALA A 155 -9.32 19.40 -0.60
C ALA A 155 -10.15 20.02 -1.73
N VAL A 156 -10.70 19.21 -2.65
CA VAL A 156 -11.61 19.68 -3.71
C VAL A 156 -12.86 20.28 -3.08
N LEU A 157 -13.53 19.56 -2.18
CA LEU A 157 -14.74 20.02 -1.50
C LEU A 157 -14.49 21.28 -0.65
N ALA A 158 -13.29 21.44 -0.09
CA ALA A 158 -12.92 22.64 0.63
C ALA A 158 -12.78 23.87 -0.28
N VAL A 159 -12.23 23.69 -1.49
CA VAL A 159 -12.17 24.75 -2.51
C VAL A 159 -13.57 25.10 -3.03
N GLU A 160 -14.44 24.10 -3.18
CA GLU A 160 -15.84 24.29 -3.61
C GLU A 160 -16.73 24.91 -2.53
N GLY A 161 -16.28 24.93 -1.28
CA GLY A 161 -17.00 25.52 -0.14
C GLY A 161 -17.95 24.57 0.57
N ASP A 162 -17.99 23.30 0.17
CA ASP A 162 -18.79 22.26 0.83
C ASP A 162 -18.17 21.79 2.15
N LEU A 163 -16.85 21.90 2.27
CA LEU A 163 -16.12 21.68 3.52
C LEU A 163 -15.40 22.96 3.97
N ASP A 164 -15.54 23.32 5.24
CA ASP A 164 -14.80 24.38 5.89
C ASP A 164 -13.67 23.75 6.72
N PRO A 165 -12.40 23.93 6.34
CA PRO A 165 -11.27 23.41 7.10
C PRO A 165 -11.20 23.89 8.55
N ALA A 166 -11.78 25.06 8.86
CA ALA A 166 -11.82 25.63 10.20
C ALA A 166 -13.02 25.15 11.03
N ALA A 167 -14.02 24.51 10.41
CA ALA A 167 -15.13 23.93 11.14
C ALA A 167 -14.66 22.73 11.96
N ARG A 168 -15.24 22.58 13.15
CA ARG A 168 -15.00 21.41 14.02
C ARG A 168 -15.69 20.19 13.45
N VAL A 169 -15.12 19.00 13.68
CA VAL A 169 -15.69 17.72 13.20
C VAL A 169 -17.18 17.57 13.54
N PRO A 170 -17.68 17.93 14.75
CA PRO A 170 -19.10 17.82 15.08
C PRO A 170 -20.05 18.70 14.27
N HIS A 171 -19.54 19.68 13.51
CA HIS A 171 -20.35 20.43 12.55
C HIS A 171 -20.90 19.50 11.45
N TYR A 172 -20.09 18.54 10.99
CA TYR A 172 -20.45 17.57 9.96
C TYR A 172 -20.92 16.23 10.54
N LEU A 173 -20.37 15.83 11.69
CA LEU A 173 -20.61 14.55 12.33
C LEU A 173 -20.96 14.74 13.82
N PRO A 174 -22.21 15.13 14.14
CA PRO A 174 -22.62 15.47 15.51
C PRO A 174 -22.29 14.39 16.56
N GLU A 175 -22.29 13.13 16.15
CA GLU A 175 -21.98 11.96 16.98
C GLU A 175 -20.53 11.98 17.52
N MET A 176 -19.63 12.76 16.91
CA MET A 176 -18.23 12.87 17.34
C MET A 176 -18.01 13.82 18.51
N ALA A 177 -19.02 14.60 18.93
CA ALA A 177 -18.88 15.66 19.93
C ALA A 177 -18.30 15.18 21.29
N GLY A 178 -18.58 13.94 21.69
CA GLY A 178 -18.09 13.34 22.94
C GLY A 178 -16.83 12.49 22.81
N THR A 179 -16.14 12.56 21.68
CA THR A 179 -14.97 11.72 21.36
C THR A 179 -13.68 12.54 21.34
N ALA A 180 -12.53 11.89 21.12
CA ALA A 180 -11.24 12.56 20.91
C ALA A 180 -11.21 13.48 19.66
N TYR A 181 -12.24 13.45 18.81
CA TYR A 181 -12.40 14.33 17.65
C TYR A 181 -13.33 15.52 17.92
N GLY A 182 -13.94 15.62 19.12
CA GLY A 182 -15.01 16.57 19.40
C GLY A 182 -14.56 18.04 19.32
N ASP A 183 -13.28 18.31 19.58
CA ASP A 183 -12.66 19.64 19.49
C ASP A 183 -11.72 19.84 18.31
N ALA A 184 -11.43 18.78 17.56
CA ALA A 184 -10.66 18.86 16.34
C ALA A 184 -11.40 19.65 15.25
N THR A 185 -10.67 20.52 14.57
CA THR A 185 -11.04 21.08 13.27
C THR A 185 -10.88 20.04 12.18
N LEU A 186 -11.59 20.21 11.07
CA LEU A 186 -11.39 19.37 9.88
C LEU A 186 -9.92 19.41 9.42
N ARG A 187 -9.27 20.57 9.46
CA ARG A 187 -7.84 20.71 9.10
C ARG A 187 -6.92 19.87 9.99
N GLU A 188 -7.13 19.86 11.30
CA GLU A 188 -6.29 19.07 12.23
C GLU A 188 -6.44 17.57 12.01
N VAL A 189 -7.65 17.11 11.66
CA VAL A 189 -7.87 15.70 11.25
C VAL A 189 -7.10 15.39 9.97
N MET A 190 -7.18 16.27 8.97
CA MET A 190 -6.49 16.10 7.69
C MET A 190 -4.96 16.08 7.82
N ASP A 191 -4.42 16.81 8.80
CA ASP A 191 -2.98 16.92 9.06
C ASP A 191 -2.45 15.89 10.06
N MET A 192 -3.32 15.05 10.62
CA MET A 192 -2.96 14.09 11.67
C MET A 192 -2.35 14.77 12.92
N THR A 193 -2.84 15.96 13.29
CA THR A 193 -2.33 16.74 14.43
C THR A 193 -3.20 16.63 15.68
N ILE A 194 -3.97 15.55 15.78
CA ILE A 194 -4.82 15.23 16.93
C ILE A 194 -4.18 14.11 17.76
N GLY A 195 -4.34 14.14 19.08
CA GLY A 195 -3.91 13.06 19.96
C GLY A 195 -5.00 12.02 20.14
N VAL A 196 -4.82 10.83 19.56
CA VAL A 196 -5.73 9.68 19.66
C VAL A 196 -4.99 8.41 20.09
#